data_AF-A0A954L975-F1
#
_entry.id   AF-A0A954L975-F1
#
_cell.length_a   1.000
_cell.length_b   1.000
_cell.length_c   1.000
_cell.angle_alpha   90.00
_cell.angle_beta   90.00
_cell.angle_gamma   90.00
#
_symmetry.space_group_name_H-M   'P 1'
#
loop_
_entity.id
_entity.type
_entity.pdbx_description
1 polymer ?
#
loop_
_entity_poly.entity_id
_entity_poly.type
_entity_poly.pdbx_seq_one_letter_code
_entity_poly.pdbx_strand_id
1 'polypeptide(L)' 'MTTTKRFVILEHDFPFLHWDLLLEDEVDARTWRLLEDPRSGRSVRAEPIARHRLHYLTYEGPVSGNRGDVHAIARGTWQP' A
#
# COMPACT_ATOMS: atom_id res chain seq x y z
N MET A 1 8.41 -15.58 19.05
CA MET A 1 7.37 -14.54 19.18
C MET A 1 7.14 -13.99 17.79
N THR A 2 5.91 -14.01 17.29
CA THR A 2 5.60 -13.38 15.99
C THR A 2 5.62 -11.87 16.19
N THR A 3 6.48 -11.18 15.45
CA THR A 3 6.50 -9.71 15.47
C THR A 3 5.31 -9.22 14.67
N THR A 4 4.38 -8.56 15.35
CA THR A 4 3.28 -7.84 14.71
C THR A 4 3.84 -6.67 13.91
N LYS A 5 3.61 -6.66 12.59
CA LYS A 5 4.10 -5.63 11.65
C LYS A 5 2.94 -4.76 11.14
N ARG A 6 3.18 -3.55 10.65
CA ARG A 6 2.15 -2.64 10.13
C ARG A 6 1.78 -2.92 8.68
N PHE A 7 0.54 -2.61 8.31
CA PHE A 7 0.12 -2.52 6.91
C PHE A 7 -0.67 -1.24 6.63
N VAL A 8 -0.69 -0.85 5.36
CA VAL A 8 -1.64 0.13 4.81
C VAL A 8 -2.10 -0.33 3.43
N ILE A 9 -3.34 0.00 3.08
CA ILE A 9 -3.81 0.04 1.70
C ILE A 9 -4.01 1.50 1.33
N LEU A 10 -3.26 1.97 0.34
CA LEU A 10 -3.34 3.31 -0.20
C LEU A 10 -4.18 3.27 -1.48
N GLU A 11 -5.12 4.20 -1.64
CA GLU A 11 -5.68 4.58 -2.93
C GLU A 11 -4.73 5.60 -3.57
N HIS A 12 -4.41 5.41 -4.84
CA HIS A 12 -3.46 6.24 -5.59
C HIS A 12 -4.03 6.57 -6.97
N ASP A 13 -4.11 7.86 -7.31
CA ASP A 13 -4.77 8.35 -8.53
C ASP A 13 -3.87 8.44 -9.77
N PHE A 14 -2.62 7.97 -9.71
CA PHE A 14 -1.65 8.09 -10.81
C PHE A 14 -0.86 6.79 -11.09
N PRO A 15 -0.65 6.36 -12.35
CA PRO A 15 -1.03 7.03 -13.61
C PRO A 15 -2.52 6.85 -13.97
N PHE A 16 -3.22 6.05 -13.19
CA PHE A 16 -4.66 5.85 -13.18
C PHE A 16 -5.04 5.44 -11.75
N LEU A 17 -6.33 5.47 -11.41
CA LEU A 17 -6.80 5.04 -10.09
C LEU A 17 -6.47 3.57 -9.83
N HIS A 18 -5.73 3.30 -8.77
CA HIS A 18 -5.41 1.96 -8.29
C HIS A 18 -5.20 1.97 -6.78
N TRP A 19 -4.90 0.80 -6.22
CA TRP A 19 -4.56 0.68 -4.80
C TRP A 19 -3.19 0.03 -4.61
N ASP A 20 -2.45 0.45 -3.60
CA ASP A 20 -1.18 -0.17 -3.22
C ASP A 20 -1.31 -0.78 -1.82
N LEU A 21 -1.06 -2.09 -1.70
CA LEU A 21 -0.91 -2.77 -0.43
C LEU A 21 0.56 -2.70 0.00
N LEU A 22 0.82 -2.08 1.15
CA LEU A 22 2.15 -2.01 1.76
C LEU A 22 2.17 -2.85 3.03
N LEU A 23 3.08 -3.81 3.10
CA LEU A 23 3.34 -4.65 4.28
C LEU A 23 4.74 -4.33 4.82
N GLU A 24 4.82 -3.82 6.05
CA GLU A 24 6.09 -3.55 6.72
C GLU A 24 6.98 -4.81 6.76
N ASP A 25 8.24 -4.66 6.37
CA ASP A 25 9.22 -5.73 6.28
C ASP A 25 10.62 -5.23 6.65
N GLU A 26 10.97 -5.35 7.93
CA GLU A 26 12.26 -4.91 8.50
C GLU A 26 12.52 -3.42 8.32
N VAL A 27 13.15 -3.02 7.23
CA VAL A 27 13.61 -1.65 6.95
C VAL A 27 12.79 -0.94 5.86
N ASP A 28 11.92 -1.67 5.16
CA ASP A 28 11.08 -1.17 4.08
C ASP A 28 9.69 -1.84 4.11
N ALA A 29 8.85 -1.58 3.11
CA ALA A 29 7.57 -2.23 2.96
C ALA A 29 7.54 -3.01 1.64
N ARG A 30 7.16 -4.29 1.70
CA ARG A 30 6.77 -5.05 0.50
C ARG A 30 5.50 -4.44 -0.06
N THR A 31 5.49 -4.21 -1.37
CA THR A 31 4.39 -3.48 -2.00
C THR A 31 3.84 -4.23 -3.20
N TRP A 32 2.51 -4.27 -3.28
CA TRP A 32 1.79 -4.75 -4.45
C TRP A 32 0.78 -3.72 -4.92
N ARG A 33 0.74 -3.48 -6.23
CA ARG A 33 -0.32 -2.74 -6.90
C ARG A 33 -1.52 -3.66 -7.14
N LEU A 34 -2.69 -3.18 -6.76
CA LEU A 34 -3.99 -3.81 -6.96
C LEU A 34 -4.76 -3.00 -8.01
N LEU A 35 -5.18 -3.65 -9.09
CA LEU A 35 -5.88 -2.99 -10.21
C LEU A 35 -7.39 -2.86 -10.00
N GLU A 36 -7.90 -3.47 -8.94
CA GLU A 36 -9.33 -3.57 -8.62
C GLU A 36 -9.53 -3.21 -7.14
N ASP A 37 -10.69 -2.66 -6.79
CA ASP A 37 -10.99 -2.24 -5.42
C ASP A 37 -10.90 -3.45 -4.46
N PRO A 38 -9.99 -3.43 -3.47
CA PRO A 38 -9.81 -4.53 -2.54
C PRO A 38 -11.03 -4.74 -1.61
N ARG A 39 -11.97 -3.80 -1.56
CA ARG A 39 -13.23 -3.90 -0.80
C ARG A 39 -14.32 -4.67 -1.56
N SER A 40 -14.08 -5.10 -2.79
CA SER A 40 -15.05 -5.84 -3.62
C SER A 40 -15.47 -7.20 -3.05
N GLY A 41 -14.76 -7.74 -2.05
CA GLY A 41 -15.00 -9.08 -1.50
C GLY A 41 -14.61 -10.21 -2.46
N ARG A 42 -13.88 -9.89 -3.54
CA ARG A 42 -13.38 -10.83 -4.54
C ARG A 42 -11.86 -10.89 -4.46
N SER A 43 -11.28 -11.97 -5.00
CA SER A 43 -9.84 -12.00 -5.26
C SER A 43 -9.49 -10.95 -6.31
N VAL A 44 -8.52 -10.10 -5.99
CA VAL A 44 -8.00 -9.06 -6.89
C VAL A 44 -6.61 -9.44 -7.38
N ARG A 45 -6.24 -9.03 -8.59
CA ARG A 45 -4.87 -9.20 -9.07
C ARG A 45 -3.94 -8.27 -8.30
N ALA A 46 -2.85 -8.83 -7.78
CA ALA A 46 -1.79 -8.11 -7.07
C ALA A 46 -0.46 -8.22 -7.84
N GLU A 47 0.07 -7.10 -8.32
CA GLU A 47 1.35 -7.02 -9.02
C GLU A 47 2.44 -6.52 -8.07
N PRO A 48 3.53 -7.26 -7.84
CA PRO A 48 4.62 -6.79 -6.99
C PRO A 48 5.31 -5.58 -7.64
N ILE A 49 5.51 -4.52 -6.87
CA ILE A 49 6.23 -3.31 -7.30
C ILE A 49 7.42 -3.04 -6.37
N ALA A 50 8.16 -1.96 -6.66
CA ALA A 50 9.29 -1.56 -5.82
C ALA A 50 8.87 -1.41 -4.35
N ARG A 51 9.72 -1.91 -3.44
CA ARG A 51 9.52 -1.78 -2.01
C ARG A 51 9.48 -0.30 -1.62
N HIS A 52 8.50 0.05 -0.79
CA HIS A 52 8.30 1.44 -0.34
C HIS A 52 9.04 1.73 0.97
N ARG A 53 9.38 3.00 1.18
CA ARG A 53 9.91 3.46 2.47
C ARG A 53 8.82 3.34 3.54
N LEU A 54 9.21 2.93 4.75
CA LEU A 54 8.28 2.78 5.88
C LEU A 54 7.44 4.03 6.20
N HIS A 55 7.90 5.23 5.83
CA HIS A 55 7.12 6.47 5.98
C HIS A 55 5.74 6.40 5.29
N TYR A 56 5.64 5.70 4.17
CA TYR A 56 4.37 5.54 3.45
C TYR A 56 3.32 4.72 4.23
N LEU A 57 3.72 4.00 5.28
CA LEU A 57 2.78 3.30 6.19
C LEU A 57 1.91 4.26 7.01
N THR A 58 2.22 5.55 7.04
CA THR A 58 1.45 6.61 7.73
C THR A 58 1.23 7.86 6.88
N TYR A 59 1.94 8.00 5.76
CA TYR A 59 1.83 9.17 4.87
C TYR A 59 0.49 9.19 4.12
N GLU A 60 0.01 10.39 3.82
CA GLU A 60 -1.08 10.72 2.89
C GLU A 60 -0.75 12.06 2.22
N GLY A 61 -1.26 12.26 1.00
CA GLY A 61 -1.06 13.46 0.20
C GLY A 61 -0.13 13.24 -1.01
N PRO A 62 0.50 14.31 -1.51
CA PRO A 62 1.08 14.32 -2.85
C PRO A 62 2.36 13.48 -2.97
N VAL A 63 2.42 12.65 -4.00
CA VAL A 63 3.58 11.84 -4.33
C VAL A 63 4.56 12.66 -5.17
N SER A 64 5.84 12.60 -4.79
CA SER A 64 6.92 13.34 -5.45
C SER A 64 6.96 13.13 -6.97
N GLY A 65 7.35 14.17 -7.71
CA GLY A 65 7.44 14.14 -9.17
C GLY A 65 6.10 14.27 -9.88
N ASN A 66 5.11 14.93 -9.24
CA ASN A 66 3.76 15.12 -9.76
C ASN A 66 3.09 13.79 -10.15
N ARG A 67 3.26 12.78 -9.28
CA ARG A 67 2.73 11.44 -9.48
C ARG A 67 1.43 11.26 -8.69
N GLY A 68 0.57 12.26 -8.67
CA GLY A 68 -0.73 12.21 -7.99
C GLY A 68 -0.64 12.23 -6.46
N ASP A 69 -1.73 11.82 -5.83
CA ASP A 69 -1.95 11.82 -4.39
C ASP A 69 -2.28 10.42 -3.87
N VAL A 70 -1.90 10.14 -2.62
CA VAL A 70 -2.24 8.90 -1.93
C VAL A 70 -3.10 9.16 -0.70
N HIS A 71 -4.15 8.35 -0.54
CA HIS A 71 -5.03 8.37 0.62
C HIS A 71 -5.15 6.96 1.20
N ALA A 72 -5.08 6.82 2.52
CA ALA A 72 -5.24 5.50 3.12
C ALA A 72 -6.71 5.12 3.24
N ILE A 73 -7.05 3.92 2.75
CA ILE A 73 -8.40 3.37 2.88
C ILE A 73 -8.47 2.29 3.97
N ALA A 74 -7.33 1.75 4.38
CA ALA A 74 -7.21 0.83 5.51
C ALA A 74 -5.81 0.89 6.10
N ARG A 75 -5.71 0.77 7.43
CA ARG A 75 -4.45 0.67 8.18
C ARG A 75 -4.62 -0.35 9.29
N GLY A 76 -3.53 -0.99 9.69
CA GLY A 76 -3.55 -1.88 10.83
C GLY A 76 -2.26 -2.66 10.99
N THR A 77 -2.38 -3.85 11.57
CA THR A 77 -1.27 -4.76 11.76
C THR A 77 -1.50 -6.10 11.10
N TRP A 78 -0.42 -6.79 10.75
CA TRP A 78 -0.42 -8.09 10.11
C TRP A 78 0.68 -8.99 10.70
N GLN A 79 0.54 -10.29 10.46
CA GLN A 79 1.51 -11.31 10.85
C GLN A 79 1.83 -12.17 9.62
N PRO A 80 3.12 -12.43 9.33
CA PRO A 80 3.55 -13.32 8.25
C PRO A 80 3.27 -14.80 8.51
#